data_AF-A0A5B7SS32-F1
#
_entry.id   AF-A0A5B7SS32-F1
#
_cell.length_a   1.000
_cell.length_b   1.000
_cell.length_c   1.000
_cell.angle_alpha   90.00
_cell.angle_beta   90.00
_cell.angle_gamma   90.00
#
_symmetry.space_group_name_H-M   'P 1'
#
loop_
_entity.id
_entity.type
_entity.pdbx_description
1 polymer ?
#
loop_
_entity_poly.entity_id
_entity_poly.type
_entity_poly.pdbx_seq_one_letter_code
_entity_poly.pdbx_strand_id
1 'polypeptide(L)'
;MLKGFQKRFINMRASNSAMLILTLLLAAACAPKHEQQKLNTYFDNGLSRYNRALTNVIVSDIFTPPVASRIYAYPNIAAYEGIRFMDSSKVSLAGQLNGLQALPLPDTKKEYYFPLSSMVAFMNVGKALVFDLEKVDALEKQILQEVQDIGIDSEIYTNSVAYGEELATAILAWASKDGYLQRTALPRYSVNDEPARWRPTPPDYMEAIEPHWNTLRPFTLSAADQFDPGLPTVFDSNEKSQFYQEAMEVYNTVTELDSNQVEIAKFWDCNPNISTTKGHVMYFQQQISPGGHWIHIAAQVLEQENANPVKAAQTMALTSIALADGFISCWDQKYKSTLTRPETYINNYIDPDWMPILQTPAFPEHTSGHSVASNAAATVLTNIFGDNYQYVDATEVPYGLPERSFKSFFEASEEAAISRLYGGIHYRPAIELGIVQGKAVGQHTFDTIEFEKSDFAYKE
;
A
#
# COMPACT_ATOMS: atom_id res chain seq x y z
N MET A 1 -0.14 -81.03 -32.54
CA MET A 1 0.28 -80.38 -31.27
C MET A 1 0.95 -79.01 -31.45
N LEU A 2 1.75 -78.74 -32.49
CA LEU A 2 2.44 -77.43 -32.63
C LEU A 2 1.54 -76.20 -32.88
N LYS A 3 0.42 -76.33 -33.60
CA LYS A 3 -0.49 -75.19 -33.89
C LYS A 3 -1.24 -74.65 -32.67
N GLY A 4 -1.43 -75.47 -31.62
CA GLY A 4 -2.09 -75.04 -30.38
C GLY A 4 -1.17 -74.24 -29.46
N PHE A 5 0.14 -74.50 -29.49
CA PHE A 5 1.13 -73.80 -28.68
C PHE A 5 1.40 -72.38 -29.20
N GLN A 6 1.48 -72.18 -30.52
CA GLN A 6 1.64 -70.83 -31.10
C GLN A 6 0.45 -69.90 -30.80
N LYS A 7 -0.78 -70.41 -30.84
CA LYS A 7 -1.98 -69.60 -30.55
C LYS A 7 -2.06 -69.14 -29.09
N ARG A 8 -1.62 -69.98 -28.14
CA ARG A 8 -1.53 -69.60 -26.71
C ARG A 8 -0.44 -68.56 -26.45
N PHE A 9 0.73 -68.66 -27.10
CA PHE A 9 1.81 -67.68 -26.95
C PHE A 9 1.46 -66.29 -27.52
N ILE A 10 0.72 -66.24 -28.64
CA ILE A 10 0.29 -64.98 -29.26
C ILE A 10 -0.78 -64.29 -28.39
N ASN A 11 -1.75 -65.04 -27.86
CA ASN A 11 -2.78 -64.49 -26.97
C ASN A 11 -2.21 -64.00 -25.62
N MET A 12 -1.20 -64.67 -25.06
CA MET A 12 -0.51 -64.21 -23.85
C MET A 12 0.26 -62.90 -24.07
N ARG A 13 0.92 -62.73 -25.22
CA ARG A 13 1.60 -61.46 -25.57
C ARG A 13 0.61 -60.32 -25.77
N ALA A 14 -0.50 -60.56 -26.46
CA ALA A 14 -1.55 -59.55 -26.66
C ALA A 14 -2.20 -59.11 -25.34
N SER A 15 -2.46 -60.05 -24.42
CA SER A 15 -2.99 -59.75 -23.08
C SER A 15 -2.02 -58.93 -22.24
N ASN A 16 -0.72 -59.27 -22.27
CA ASN A 16 0.30 -58.52 -21.53
C ASN A 16 0.54 -57.13 -22.12
N SER A 17 0.48 -56.97 -23.44
CA SER A 17 0.56 -55.66 -24.09
C SER A 17 -0.66 -54.78 -23.81
N ALA A 18 -1.87 -55.34 -23.81
CA ALA A 18 -3.09 -54.61 -23.44
C ALA A 18 -3.08 -54.17 -21.97
N MET A 19 -2.56 -55.01 -21.07
CA MET A 19 -2.45 -54.71 -19.65
C MET A 19 -1.35 -53.67 -19.36
N LEU A 20 -0.28 -53.63 -20.16
CA LEU A 20 0.77 -52.61 -20.11
C LEU A 20 0.26 -51.26 -20.65
N ILE A 21 -0.51 -51.26 -21.74
CA ILE A 21 -1.13 -50.06 -22.30
C ILE A 21 -2.17 -49.49 -21.34
N LEU A 22 -2.96 -50.35 -20.69
CA LEU A 22 -3.94 -49.92 -19.69
C LEU A 22 -3.27 -49.35 -18.42
N THR A 23 -2.16 -49.94 -17.96
CA THR A 23 -1.38 -49.37 -16.84
C THR A 23 -0.65 -48.08 -17.23
N LEU A 24 -0.16 -47.94 -18.47
CA LEU A 24 0.41 -46.69 -18.98
C LEU A 24 -0.66 -45.59 -19.13
N LEU A 25 -1.87 -45.93 -19.57
CA LEU A 25 -3.01 -44.99 -19.66
C LEU A 25 -3.54 -44.59 -18.27
N LEU A 26 -3.57 -45.51 -17.31
CA LEU A 26 -3.95 -45.22 -15.92
C LEU A 26 -2.86 -44.42 -15.19
N ALA A 27 -1.58 -44.65 -15.49
CA ALA A 27 -0.47 -43.86 -14.96
C ALA A 27 -0.41 -42.45 -15.56
N ALA A 28 -0.72 -42.30 -16.86
CA ALA A 28 -0.85 -40.99 -17.50
C ALA A 28 -2.08 -40.21 -17.00
N ALA A 29 -3.17 -40.90 -16.63
CA ALA A 29 -4.33 -40.28 -15.99
C ALA A 29 -4.10 -39.89 -14.51
N CYS A 30 -3.00 -40.34 -13.90
CA CYS A 30 -2.60 -39.99 -12.53
C CYS A 30 -1.38 -39.06 -12.47
N ALA A 31 -0.81 -38.63 -13.61
CA ALA A 31 0.23 -37.62 -13.61
C ALA A 31 -0.38 -36.27 -13.17
N PRO A 32 0.29 -35.48 -12.31
CA PRO A 32 -0.18 -34.14 -11.97
C PRO A 32 -0.34 -33.32 -13.26
N LYS A 33 -1.47 -32.61 -13.42
CA LYS A 33 -1.71 -31.73 -14.59
C LYS A 33 -0.61 -30.65 -14.72
N HIS A 34 0.02 -30.27 -13.61
CA HIS A 34 1.13 -29.33 -13.52
C HIS A 34 1.95 -29.53 -12.25
N GLU A 35 3.11 -28.88 -12.18
CA GLU A 35 4.06 -28.90 -11.05
C GLU A 35 3.56 -28.04 -9.86
N GLN A 36 2.40 -28.40 -9.30
CA GLN A 36 1.66 -27.64 -8.28
C GLN A 36 2.52 -27.18 -7.10
N GLN A 37 3.35 -28.06 -6.54
CA GLN A 37 4.16 -27.71 -5.37
C GLN A 37 5.21 -26.64 -5.71
N LYS A 38 5.87 -26.75 -6.88
CA LYS A 38 6.84 -25.75 -7.33
C LYS A 38 6.17 -24.42 -7.63
N LEU A 39 4.98 -24.44 -8.24
CA LEU A 39 4.19 -23.23 -8.46
C LEU A 39 3.77 -22.57 -7.14
N ASN A 40 3.31 -23.35 -6.16
CA ASN A 40 2.95 -22.81 -4.85
C ASN A 40 4.17 -22.15 -4.19
N THR A 41 5.31 -22.85 -4.13
CA THR A 41 6.57 -22.30 -3.60
C THR A 41 7.03 -21.05 -4.36
N TYR A 42 6.82 -20.99 -5.67
CA TYR A 42 7.13 -19.81 -6.46
C TYR A 42 6.24 -18.62 -6.09
N PHE A 43 4.94 -18.84 -5.86
CA PHE A 43 3.99 -17.78 -5.50
C PHE A 43 3.96 -17.44 -4.01
N ASP A 44 4.62 -18.22 -3.16
CA ASP A 44 4.84 -17.85 -1.75
C ASP A 44 5.53 -16.47 -1.70
N ASN A 45 5.00 -15.59 -0.85
CA ASN A 45 5.44 -14.18 -0.74
C ASN A 45 5.39 -13.38 -2.06
N GLY A 46 4.65 -13.86 -3.08
CA GLY A 46 4.53 -13.20 -4.39
C GLY A 46 4.04 -11.76 -4.25
N LEU A 47 2.97 -11.54 -3.49
CA LEU A 47 2.40 -10.21 -3.30
C LEU A 47 3.34 -9.22 -2.62
N SER A 48 4.19 -9.70 -1.70
CA SER A 48 5.26 -8.91 -1.09
C SER A 48 6.29 -8.47 -2.14
N ARG A 49 6.70 -9.38 -3.04
CA ARG A 49 7.59 -9.04 -4.16
C ARG A 49 6.95 -8.03 -5.13
N TYR A 50 5.68 -8.22 -5.46
CA TYR A 50 4.98 -7.35 -6.40
C TYR A 50 4.81 -5.93 -5.86
N ASN A 51 4.46 -5.78 -4.58
CA ASN A 51 4.37 -4.46 -3.94
C ASN A 51 5.73 -3.75 -3.85
N ARG A 52 6.83 -4.48 -3.58
CA ARG A 52 8.18 -3.88 -3.60
C ARG A 52 8.58 -3.43 -5.01
N ALA A 53 8.28 -4.22 -6.04
CA ALA A 53 8.50 -3.81 -7.42
C ALA A 53 7.67 -2.58 -7.82
N LEU A 54 6.38 -2.57 -7.45
CA LEU A 54 5.52 -1.40 -7.66
C LEU A 54 6.05 -0.16 -6.93
N THR A 55 6.59 -0.33 -5.72
CA THR A 55 7.22 0.76 -4.97
C THR A 55 8.44 1.33 -5.70
N ASN A 56 9.29 0.49 -6.28
CA ASN A 56 10.43 0.97 -7.06
C ASN A 56 10.00 1.83 -8.26
N VAL A 57 8.87 1.48 -8.89
CA VAL A 57 8.27 2.27 -9.96
C VAL A 57 7.70 3.58 -9.42
N ILE A 58 6.96 3.53 -8.31
CA ILE A 58 6.39 4.71 -7.64
C ILE A 58 7.49 5.73 -7.30
N VAL A 59 8.61 5.25 -6.75
CA VAL A 59 9.77 6.08 -6.40
C VAL A 59 10.43 6.65 -7.65
N SER A 60 10.60 5.85 -8.71
CA SER A 60 11.21 6.35 -9.95
C SER A 60 10.35 7.36 -10.69
N ASP A 61 9.03 7.24 -10.57
CA ASP A 61 8.06 8.15 -11.18
C ASP A 61 7.79 9.41 -10.34
N ILE A 62 8.36 9.49 -9.13
CA ILE A 62 8.26 10.63 -8.21
C ILE A 62 6.79 10.93 -7.87
N PHE A 63 6.00 9.88 -7.62
CA PHE A 63 4.62 10.07 -7.17
C PHE A 63 4.57 10.64 -5.75
N THR A 64 3.65 11.57 -5.53
CA THR A 64 3.44 12.18 -4.22
C THR A 64 2.82 11.17 -3.24
N PRO A 65 3.02 11.33 -1.92
CA PRO A 65 2.48 10.41 -0.93
C PRO A 65 0.98 10.02 -1.07
N PRO A 66 0.04 10.96 -1.27
CA PRO A 66 -1.37 10.61 -1.45
C PRO A 66 -1.62 9.85 -2.76
N VAL A 67 -0.91 10.18 -3.85
CA VAL A 67 -1.05 9.44 -5.11
C VAL A 67 -0.51 8.02 -4.97
N ALA A 68 0.62 7.84 -4.27
CA ALA A 68 1.18 6.53 -4.00
C ALA A 68 0.20 5.62 -3.25
N SER A 69 -0.52 6.12 -2.23
CA SER A 69 -1.51 5.29 -1.51
C SER A 69 -2.64 4.79 -2.42
N ARG A 70 -3.08 5.60 -3.39
CA ARG A 70 -4.05 5.18 -4.41
C ARG A 70 -3.47 4.09 -5.32
N ILE A 71 -2.21 4.21 -5.72
CA ILE A 71 -1.51 3.22 -6.55
C ILE A 71 -1.33 1.89 -5.82
N TYR A 72 -1.19 1.88 -4.49
CA TYR A 72 -1.16 0.63 -3.71
C TYR A 72 -2.54 -0.01 -3.54
N ALA A 73 -3.59 0.79 -3.29
CA ALA A 73 -4.92 0.26 -2.93
C ALA A 73 -5.55 -0.59 -4.05
N TYR A 74 -5.66 -0.04 -5.26
CA TYR A 74 -6.37 -0.73 -6.35
C TYR A 74 -5.73 -2.08 -6.77
N PRO A 75 -4.41 -2.20 -6.96
CA PRO A 75 -3.77 -3.48 -7.27
C PRO A 75 -3.93 -4.52 -6.17
N ASN A 76 -3.85 -4.12 -4.89
CA ASN A 76 -4.03 -5.07 -3.78
C ASN A 76 -5.48 -5.53 -3.63
N ILE A 77 -6.47 -4.67 -3.92
CA ILE A 77 -7.87 -5.07 -4.06
C ILE A 77 -8.03 -6.09 -5.19
N ALA A 78 -7.43 -5.84 -6.35
CA ALA A 78 -7.49 -6.75 -7.49
C ALA A 78 -6.82 -8.10 -7.19
N ALA A 79 -5.69 -8.08 -6.47
CA ALA A 79 -5.02 -9.29 -6.02
C ALA A 79 -5.91 -10.13 -5.08
N TYR A 80 -6.54 -9.49 -4.08
CA TYR A 80 -7.46 -10.16 -3.18
C TYR A 80 -8.63 -10.81 -3.93
N GLU A 81 -9.27 -10.07 -4.83
CA GLU A 81 -10.39 -10.57 -5.62
C GLU A 81 -10.00 -11.72 -6.56
N GLY A 82 -8.75 -11.71 -7.05
CA GLY A 82 -8.20 -12.81 -7.86
C GLY A 82 -7.89 -14.08 -7.07
N ILE A 83 -7.40 -13.93 -5.83
CA ILE A 83 -6.90 -15.07 -5.04
C ILE A 83 -7.95 -15.71 -4.12
N ARG A 84 -8.98 -14.96 -3.72
CA ARG A 84 -9.93 -15.38 -2.66
C ARG A 84 -10.59 -16.74 -2.91
N PHE A 85 -10.75 -17.16 -4.17
CA PHE A 85 -11.35 -18.44 -4.54
C PHE A 85 -10.52 -19.67 -4.14
N MET A 86 -9.28 -19.50 -3.67
CA MET A 86 -8.52 -20.57 -3.01
C MET A 86 -9.15 -21.02 -1.69
N ASP A 87 -9.99 -20.18 -1.08
CA ASP A 87 -10.67 -20.45 0.17
C ASP A 87 -12.16 -20.05 0.04
N SER A 88 -13.04 -21.06 0.01
CA SER A 88 -14.48 -20.86 -0.19
C SER A 88 -15.17 -20.07 0.92
N SER A 89 -14.52 -19.87 2.08
CA SER A 89 -15.05 -19.01 3.15
C SER A 89 -14.96 -17.52 2.80
N LYS A 90 -14.10 -17.15 1.84
CA LYS A 90 -13.78 -15.77 1.54
C LYS A 90 -14.85 -15.08 0.70
N VAL A 91 -15.19 -13.86 1.05
CA VAL A 91 -16.20 -13.04 0.36
C VAL A 91 -15.57 -11.93 -0.47
N SER A 92 -16.32 -11.36 -1.41
CA SER A 92 -15.84 -10.24 -2.22
C SER A 92 -15.91 -8.93 -1.43
N LEU A 93 -14.98 -8.01 -1.70
CA LEU A 93 -15.02 -6.60 -1.32
C LEU A 93 -16.09 -5.83 -2.10
N ALA A 94 -16.61 -6.38 -3.21
CA ALA A 94 -17.75 -5.82 -3.91
C ALA A 94 -19.00 -5.82 -2.99
N GLY A 95 -19.67 -4.68 -2.93
CA GLY A 95 -20.77 -4.41 -2.01
C GLY A 95 -20.33 -3.81 -0.66
N GLN A 96 -19.02 -3.85 -0.36
CA GLN A 96 -18.44 -3.28 0.87
C GLN A 96 -17.72 -1.96 0.60
N LEU A 97 -16.98 -1.88 -0.53
CA LEU A 97 -16.27 -0.66 -0.94
C LEU A 97 -17.18 0.28 -1.72
N ASN A 98 -17.04 1.58 -1.48
CA ASN A 98 -17.86 2.61 -2.13
C ASN A 98 -17.78 2.51 -3.65
N GLY A 99 -18.96 2.35 -4.28
CA GLY A 99 -19.09 2.29 -5.72
C GLY A 99 -18.64 0.98 -6.38
N LEU A 100 -18.11 0.01 -5.63
CA LEU A 100 -17.75 -1.32 -6.17
C LEU A 100 -18.94 -2.26 -5.98
N GLN A 101 -19.77 -2.43 -7.01
CA GLN A 101 -21.03 -3.17 -6.88
C GLN A 101 -20.89 -4.66 -7.17
N ALA A 102 -20.17 -5.02 -8.23
CA ALA A 102 -19.98 -6.40 -8.65
C ALA A 102 -18.68 -6.54 -9.43
N LEU A 103 -18.14 -7.75 -9.45
CA LEU A 103 -16.94 -8.13 -10.18
C LEU A 103 -17.20 -9.42 -10.96
N PRO A 104 -16.46 -9.65 -12.07
CA PRO A 104 -16.54 -10.90 -12.81
C PRO A 104 -16.19 -12.08 -11.89
N LEU A 105 -16.86 -13.21 -12.12
CA LEU A 105 -16.64 -14.45 -11.39
C LEU A 105 -15.98 -15.48 -12.31
N PRO A 106 -15.12 -16.37 -11.79
CA PRO A 106 -14.53 -17.43 -12.59
C PRO A 106 -15.63 -18.37 -13.11
N ASP A 107 -15.46 -18.87 -14.33
CA ASP A 107 -16.39 -19.85 -14.90
C ASP A 107 -16.27 -21.18 -14.14
N THR A 108 -17.35 -21.58 -13.47
CA THR A 108 -17.43 -22.82 -12.69
C THR A 108 -17.12 -24.11 -13.48
N LYS A 109 -17.07 -24.04 -14.82
CA LYS A 109 -16.74 -25.16 -15.70
C LYS A 109 -15.25 -25.23 -16.06
N LYS A 110 -14.45 -24.25 -15.66
CA LYS A 110 -13.02 -24.15 -15.96
C LYS A 110 -12.18 -24.34 -14.71
N GLU A 111 -10.95 -24.80 -14.91
CA GLU A 111 -9.94 -24.89 -13.86
C GLU A 111 -9.01 -23.68 -13.93
N TYR A 112 -8.61 -23.19 -12.76
CA TYR A 112 -7.81 -21.99 -12.57
C TYR A 112 -6.70 -22.25 -11.55
N TYR A 113 -5.61 -21.52 -11.71
CA TYR A 113 -4.58 -21.35 -10.70
C TYR A 113 -4.64 -19.91 -10.18
N PHE A 114 -5.43 -19.70 -9.13
CA PHE A 114 -5.77 -18.37 -8.61
C PHE A 114 -4.58 -17.49 -8.19
N PRO A 115 -3.43 -18.00 -7.70
CA PRO A 115 -2.25 -17.16 -7.49
C PRO A 115 -1.77 -16.45 -8.77
N LEU A 116 -1.88 -17.13 -9.93
CA LEU A 116 -1.56 -16.53 -11.22
C LEU A 116 -2.60 -15.46 -11.61
N SER A 117 -3.91 -15.74 -11.45
CA SER A 117 -4.96 -14.74 -11.69
C SER A 117 -4.79 -13.50 -10.82
N SER A 118 -4.46 -13.68 -9.54
CA SER A 118 -4.15 -12.60 -8.60
C SER A 118 -2.95 -11.76 -9.02
N MET A 119 -1.87 -12.41 -9.49
CA MET A 119 -0.68 -11.72 -9.96
C MET A 119 -0.97 -10.89 -11.21
N VAL A 120 -1.66 -11.48 -12.20
CA VAL A 120 -2.04 -10.77 -13.44
C VAL A 120 -2.97 -9.59 -13.14
N ALA A 121 -3.94 -9.78 -12.24
CA ALA A 121 -4.83 -8.70 -11.83
C ALA A 121 -4.06 -7.56 -11.15
N PHE A 122 -3.15 -7.88 -10.22
CA PHE A 122 -2.30 -6.90 -9.56
C PHE A 122 -1.44 -6.12 -10.57
N MET A 123 -0.70 -6.82 -11.44
CA MET A 123 0.24 -6.20 -12.37
C MET A 123 -0.48 -5.29 -13.38
N ASN A 124 -1.59 -5.74 -13.95
CA ASN A 124 -2.33 -4.94 -14.94
C ASN A 124 -2.98 -3.70 -14.33
N VAL A 125 -3.51 -3.80 -13.11
CA VAL A 125 -4.01 -2.61 -12.40
C VAL A 125 -2.85 -1.68 -12.03
N GLY A 126 -1.75 -2.20 -11.47
CA GLY A 126 -0.59 -1.40 -11.08
C GLY A 126 0.03 -0.65 -12.25
N LYS A 127 0.21 -1.34 -13.38
CA LYS A 127 0.70 -0.79 -14.64
C LYS A 127 -0.14 0.40 -15.10
N ALA A 128 -1.47 0.29 -15.08
CA ALA A 128 -2.34 1.36 -15.55
C ALA A 128 -2.34 2.63 -14.66
N LEU A 129 -1.70 2.58 -13.48
CA LEU A 129 -1.68 3.65 -12.50
C LEU A 129 -0.31 4.34 -12.34
N VAL A 130 0.71 3.90 -13.08
CA VAL A 130 2.08 4.45 -13.06
C VAL A 130 2.47 5.06 -14.42
N PHE A 131 3.61 5.75 -14.49
CA PHE A 131 4.13 6.31 -15.75
C PHE A 131 5.13 5.37 -16.43
N ASP A 132 6.02 4.72 -15.68
CA ASP A 132 6.98 3.76 -16.24
C ASP A 132 6.33 2.37 -16.42
N LEU A 133 5.48 2.28 -17.45
CA LEU A 133 4.75 1.07 -17.82
C LEU A 133 5.69 -0.08 -18.17
N GLU A 134 6.84 0.22 -18.78
CA GLU A 134 7.80 -0.76 -19.28
C GLU A 134 8.40 -1.60 -18.15
N LYS A 135 8.70 -0.99 -16.99
CA LYS A 135 9.18 -1.73 -15.82
C LYS A 135 8.16 -2.73 -15.29
N VAL A 136 6.89 -2.34 -15.21
CA VAL A 136 5.82 -3.26 -14.73
C VAL A 136 5.58 -4.36 -15.77
N ASP A 137 5.51 -4.02 -17.05
CA ASP A 137 5.37 -4.98 -18.15
C ASP A 137 6.54 -5.99 -18.21
N ALA A 138 7.76 -5.54 -17.98
CA ALA A 138 8.94 -6.41 -17.98
C ALA A 138 8.85 -7.45 -16.85
N LEU A 139 8.45 -7.02 -15.65
CA LEU A 139 8.25 -7.93 -14.52
C LEU A 139 7.10 -8.91 -14.75
N GLU A 140 5.96 -8.43 -15.25
CA GLU A 140 4.82 -9.28 -15.58
C GLU A 140 5.21 -10.37 -16.60
N LYS A 141 5.89 -9.99 -17.69
CA LYS A 141 6.39 -10.93 -18.70
C LYS A 141 7.38 -11.93 -18.13
N GLN A 142 8.30 -11.48 -17.27
CA GLN A 142 9.25 -12.36 -16.60
C GLN A 142 8.51 -13.43 -15.76
N ILE A 143 7.56 -13.01 -14.91
CA ILE A 143 6.80 -13.93 -14.07
C ILE A 143 5.98 -14.90 -14.93
N LEU A 144 5.32 -14.42 -15.97
CA LEU A 144 4.53 -15.25 -16.87
C LEU A 144 5.40 -16.32 -17.55
N GLN A 145 6.62 -15.98 -17.96
CA GLN A 145 7.57 -16.93 -18.52
C GLN A 145 8.06 -17.95 -17.48
N GLU A 146 8.44 -17.50 -16.29
CA GLU A 146 8.89 -18.38 -15.20
C GLU A 146 7.81 -19.39 -14.80
N VAL A 147 6.54 -18.98 -14.78
CA VAL A 147 5.40 -19.87 -14.50
C VAL A 147 5.24 -20.95 -15.58
N GLN A 148 5.43 -20.58 -16.86
CA GLN A 148 5.43 -21.56 -17.96
C GLN A 148 6.61 -22.53 -17.84
N ASP A 149 7.81 -22.02 -17.52
CA ASP A 149 9.04 -22.80 -17.38
C ASP A 149 8.98 -23.80 -16.21
N ILE A 150 8.31 -23.43 -15.10
CA ILE A 150 8.06 -24.34 -13.97
C ILE A 150 7.17 -25.52 -14.38
N GLY A 151 6.25 -25.31 -15.33
CA GLY A 151 5.35 -26.34 -15.86
C GLY A 151 3.94 -26.23 -15.30
N ILE A 152 3.15 -25.34 -15.89
CA ILE A 152 1.69 -25.21 -15.70
C ILE A 152 0.93 -25.78 -16.91
N ASP A 153 -0.24 -26.38 -16.66
CA ASP A 153 -1.13 -26.83 -17.74
C ASP A 153 -1.56 -25.65 -18.60
N SER A 154 -1.57 -25.83 -19.93
CA SER A 154 -1.80 -24.72 -20.86
C SER A 154 -3.21 -24.16 -20.78
N GLU A 155 -4.22 -25.00 -20.53
CA GLU A 155 -5.61 -24.56 -20.38
C GLU A 155 -5.79 -23.81 -19.05
N ILE A 156 -5.21 -24.33 -17.96
CA ILE A 156 -5.21 -23.65 -16.64
C ILE A 156 -4.49 -22.30 -16.74
N TYR A 157 -3.34 -22.23 -17.39
CA TYR A 157 -2.61 -20.98 -17.60
C TYR A 157 -3.47 -19.95 -18.36
N THR A 158 -4.00 -20.32 -19.53
CA THR A 158 -4.82 -19.42 -20.35
C THR A 158 -6.06 -18.95 -19.59
N ASN A 159 -6.76 -19.84 -18.87
CA ASN A 159 -7.91 -19.47 -18.07
C ASN A 159 -7.54 -18.51 -16.93
N SER A 160 -6.42 -18.75 -16.25
CA SER A 160 -5.97 -17.94 -15.10
C SER A 160 -5.55 -16.54 -15.52
N VAL A 161 -4.80 -16.42 -16.62
CA VAL A 161 -4.40 -15.12 -17.19
C VAL A 161 -5.63 -14.35 -17.64
N ALA A 162 -6.51 -14.96 -18.44
CA ALA A 162 -7.71 -14.30 -18.95
C ALA A 162 -8.63 -13.79 -17.82
N TYR A 163 -8.79 -14.58 -16.74
CA TYR A 163 -9.58 -14.14 -15.60
C TYR A 163 -8.91 -13.00 -14.82
N GLY A 164 -7.59 -13.00 -14.67
CA GLY A 164 -6.84 -11.89 -14.07
C GLY A 164 -6.98 -10.59 -14.86
N GLU A 165 -6.93 -10.66 -16.20
CA GLU A 165 -7.15 -9.52 -17.10
C GLU A 165 -8.59 -8.97 -17.03
N GLU A 166 -9.58 -9.87 -16.95
CA GLU A 166 -10.99 -9.49 -16.80
C GLU A 166 -11.24 -8.76 -15.48
N LEU A 167 -10.67 -9.28 -14.37
CA LEU A 167 -10.71 -8.62 -13.07
C LEU A 167 -10.02 -7.25 -13.09
N ALA A 168 -8.82 -7.15 -13.67
CA ALA A 168 -8.10 -5.88 -13.78
C ALA A 168 -8.93 -4.84 -14.55
N THR A 169 -9.56 -5.25 -15.65
CA THR A 169 -10.44 -4.39 -16.45
C THR A 169 -11.61 -3.86 -15.63
N ALA A 170 -12.28 -4.72 -14.85
CA ALA A 170 -13.39 -4.33 -13.99
C ALA A 170 -12.95 -3.37 -12.87
N ILE A 171 -11.81 -3.64 -12.22
CA ILE A 171 -11.25 -2.78 -11.18
C ILE A 171 -10.85 -1.41 -11.74
N LEU A 172 -10.21 -1.35 -12.91
CA LEU A 172 -9.84 -0.09 -13.56
C LEU A 172 -11.08 0.71 -14.01
N ALA A 173 -12.14 0.03 -14.46
CA ALA A 173 -13.41 0.69 -14.76
C ALA A 173 -14.03 1.34 -13.51
N TRP A 174 -13.92 0.69 -12.34
CA TRP A 174 -14.34 1.25 -11.06
C TRP A 174 -13.41 2.38 -10.56
N ALA A 175 -12.09 2.23 -10.74
CA ALA A 175 -11.07 3.21 -10.37
C ALA A 175 -11.16 4.49 -11.20
N SER A 176 -11.54 4.41 -12.48
CA SER A 176 -11.70 5.58 -13.36
C SER A 176 -12.80 6.57 -12.93
N LYS A 177 -13.67 6.13 -12.01
CA LYS A 177 -14.83 6.88 -11.51
C LYS A 177 -14.62 7.42 -10.10
N ASP A 178 -13.40 7.41 -9.59
CA ASP A 178 -13.08 7.81 -8.21
C ASP A 178 -12.79 9.29 -8.03
N GLY A 179 -12.89 10.11 -9.09
CA GLY A 179 -12.61 11.54 -9.01
C GLY A 179 -11.16 11.93 -9.29
N TYR A 180 -10.24 10.97 -9.43
CA TYR A 180 -8.81 11.26 -9.63
C TYR A 180 -8.60 12.18 -10.85
N LEU A 181 -9.08 11.81 -12.04
CA LEU A 181 -8.86 12.66 -13.23
C LEU A 181 -9.62 13.99 -13.14
N GLN A 182 -10.83 13.99 -12.58
CA GLN A 182 -11.69 15.17 -12.46
C GLN A 182 -11.05 16.24 -11.58
N ARG A 183 -10.31 15.86 -10.53
CA ARG A 183 -9.62 16.79 -9.63
C ARG A 183 -8.62 17.70 -10.36
N THR A 184 -8.05 17.24 -11.48
CA THR A 184 -7.03 17.97 -12.24
C THR A 184 -7.57 19.22 -12.94
N ALA A 185 -8.90 19.30 -13.10
CA ALA A 185 -9.57 20.48 -13.65
C ALA A 185 -9.88 21.55 -12.60
N LEU A 186 -9.65 21.27 -11.31
CA LEU A 186 -9.93 22.20 -10.22
C LEU A 186 -8.81 23.26 -10.09
N PRO A 187 -9.12 24.45 -9.55
CA PRO A 187 -8.15 25.54 -9.44
C PRO A 187 -6.92 25.16 -8.59
N ARG A 188 -5.75 25.70 -8.92
CA ARG A 188 -4.58 25.54 -8.04
C ARG A 188 -4.81 26.19 -6.67
N TYR A 189 -4.06 25.73 -5.67
CA TYR A 189 -4.04 26.35 -4.36
C TYR A 189 -3.61 27.82 -4.45
N SER A 190 -4.41 28.73 -3.89
CA SER A 190 -4.09 30.15 -3.86
C SER A 190 -3.17 30.47 -2.68
N VAL A 191 -1.99 31.00 -2.99
CA VAL A 191 -1.03 31.57 -2.04
C VAL A 191 -1.33 33.06 -1.87
N ASN A 192 -1.36 33.56 -0.63
CA ASN A 192 -1.59 34.96 -0.31
C ASN A 192 -0.71 35.40 0.88
N ASP A 193 -0.84 36.67 1.27
CA ASP A 193 -0.06 37.26 2.35
C ASP A 193 -0.63 37.09 3.78
N GLU A 194 -1.65 36.23 3.97
CA GLU A 194 -2.14 35.91 5.30
C GLU A 194 -1.06 35.13 6.10
N PRO A 195 -0.68 35.56 7.31
CA PRO A 195 0.41 34.92 8.07
C PRO A 195 0.13 33.47 8.49
N ALA A 196 -1.13 33.16 8.82
CA ALA A 196 -1.55 31.82 9.23
C ALA A 196 -1.58 30.81 8.08
N ARG A 197 -1.63 31.30 6.83
CA ARG A 197 -1.83 30.49 5.64
C ARG A 197 -0.51 29.92 5.14
N TRP A 198 -0.52 28.63 4.78
CA TRP A 198 0.60 27.92 4.22
C TRP A 198 1.08 28.59 2.93
N ARG A 199 2.40 28.67 2.82
CA ARG A 199 3.12 29.12 1.63
C ARG A 199 4.20 28.09 1.29
N PRO A 200 4.59 28.01 0.01
CA PRO A 200 5.75 27.23 -0.38
C PRO A 200 6.98 27.60 0.45
N THR A 201 7.75 26.59 0.85
CA THR A 201 8.94 26.73 1.70
C THR A 201 10.23 26.54 0.90
N PRO A 202 11.35 27.14 1.33
CA PRO A 202 12.67 26.84 0.77
C PRO A 202 13.02 25.34 0.83
N PRO A 203 14.01 24.89 0.03
CA PRO A 203 14.70 25.63 -1.03
C PRO A 203 13.89 25.79 -2.32
N ASP A 204 12.91 24.92 -2.56
CA ASP A 204 12.31 24.75 -3.89
C ASP A 204 11.06 25.58 -4.14
N TYR A 205 10.36 26.01 -3.08
CA TYR A 205 9.10 26.75 -3.17
C TYR A 205 8.08 26.07 -4.09
N MET A 206 7.98 24.74 -4.00
CA MET A 206 7.08 23.92 -4.82
C MET A 206 5.61 24.27 -4.62
N GLU A 207 4.81 24.05 -5.67
CA GLU A 207 3.36 24.18 -5.60
C GLU A 207 2.75 23.20 -4.59
N ALA A 208 1.59 23.57 -4.03
CA ALA A 208 0.89 22.75 -3.05
C ALA A 208 0.51 21.37 -3.64
N ILE A 209 0.93 20.30 -2.95
CA ILE A 209 0.69 18.92 -3.40
C ILE A 209 -0.77 18.51 -3.18
N GLU A 210 -1.47 18.25 -4.28
CA GLU A 210 -2.80 17.63 -4.33
C GLU A 210 -3.89 18.39 -3.51
N PRO A 211 -4.15 19.69 -3.76
CA PRO A 211 -5.07 20.50 -2.97
C PRO A 211 -6.53 20.03 -2.95
N HIS A 212 -6.90 19.15 -3.87
CA HIS A 212 -8.25 18.62 -4.01
C HIS A 212 -8.29 17.10 -3.80
N TRP A 213 -7.33 16.54 -3.06
CA TRP A 213 -7.30 15.10 -2.79
C TRP A 213 -8.55 14.60 -2.04
N ASN A 214 -9.15 15.48 -1.24
CA ASN A 214 -10.41 15.22 -0.54
C ASN A 214 -11.64 15.06 -1.46
N THR A 215 -11.51 15.37 -2.76
CA THR A 215 -12.59 15.17 -3.74
C THR A 215 -12.64 13.74 -4.30
N LEU A 216 -11.63 12.92 -4.01
CA LEU A 216 -11.66 11.52 -4.39
C LEU A 216 -12.73 10.77 -3.61
N ARG A 217 -13.34 9.78 -4.24
CA ARG A 217 -14.21 8.80 -3.59
C ARG A 217 -13.37 7.98 -2.59
N PRO A 218 -13.66 8.05 -1.27
CA PRO A 218 -13.03 7.15 -0.31
C PRO A 218 -13.45 5.71 -0.56
N PHE A 219 -12.66 4.74 -0.10
CA PHE A 219 -12.94 3.32 -0.22
C PHE A 219 -13.98 2.84 0.78
N THR A 220 -13.80 3.21 2.05
CA THR A 220 -14.66 2.80 3.18
C THR A 220 -15.31 3.98 3.90
N LEU A 221 -14.68 5.17 3.89
CA LEU A 221 -15.28 6.36 4.50
C LEU A 221 -16.54 6.81 3.75
N SER A 222 -17.54 7.27 4.47
CA SER A 222 -18.75 7.89 3.92
C SER A 222 -18.47 9.25 3.24
N ALA A 223 -17.49 9.99 3.76
CA ALA A 223 -16.99 11.26 3.22
C ALA A 223 -15.55 11.49 3.68
N ALA A 224 -14.82 12.39 3.03
CA ALA A 224 -13.43 12.70 3.37
C ALA A 224 -13.28 13.27 4.80
N ASP A 225 -14.28 14.02 5.26
CA ASP A 225 -14.33 14.68 6.57
C ASP A 225 -15.00 13.82 7.67
N GLN A 226 -15.28 12.54 7.41
CA GLN A 226 -15.91 11.64 8.40
C GLN A 226 -15.16 11.63 9.75
N PHE A 227 -13.82 11.76 9.70
CA PHE A 227 -12.95 11.80 10.87
C PHE A 227 -12.18 13.13 10.94
N ASP A 228 -12.88 14.26 10.83
CA ASP A 228 -12.29 15.59 11.07
C ASP A 228 -11.79 15.69 12.53
N PRO A 229 -10.47 15.85 12.75
CA PRO A 229 -9.91 15.92 14.10
C PRO A 229 -10.06 17.30 14.76
N GLY A 230 -10.63 18.27 14.06
CA GLY A 230 -10.74 19.65 14.51
C GLY A 230 -9.58 20.53 14.02
N LEU A 231 -9.81 21.84 14.10
CA LEU A 231 -8.88 22.87 13.66
C LEU A 231 -7.64 22.95 14.58
N PRO A 232 -6.48 23.37 14.05
CA PRO A 232 -5.29 23.57 14.86
C PRO A 232 -5.46 24.76 15.80
N THR A 233 -4.49 24.93 16.71
CA THR A 233 -4.35 26.15 17.51
C THR A 233 -4.38 27.37 16.59
N VAL A 234 -5.18 28.38 16.97
CA VAL A 234 -5.31 29.62 16.19
C VAL A 234 -3.96 30.33 16.16
N PHE A 235 -3.50 30.69 14.96
CA PHE A 235 -2.28 31.47 14.76
C PHE A 235 -2.30 32.76 15.57
N ASP A 236 -1.22 33.02 16.30
CA ASP A 236 -1.01 34.28 17.03
C ASP A 236 0.48 34.51 17.25
N SER A 237 0.99 35.65 16.81
CA SER A 237 2.39 36.06 16.92
C SER A 237 2.80 36.58 18.30
N ASN A 238 1.87 36.68 19.26
CA ASN A 238 2.17 37.06 20.63
C ASN A 238 3.00 35.98 21.32
N GLU A 239 4.13 36.34 21.93
CA GLU A 239 5.03 35.41 22.64
C GLU A 239 4.34 34.58 23.75
N LYS A 240 3.21 35.08 24.28
CA LYS A 240 2.43 34.41 25.32
C LYS A 240 1.29 33.54 24.76
N SER A 241 1.09 33.52 23.44
CA SER A 241 0.04 32.74 22.80
C SER A 241 0.37 31.24 22.84
N GLN A 242 -0.66 30.41 22.80
CA GLN A 242 -0.48 28.96 22.70
C GLN A 242 0.29 28.58 21.42
N PHE A 243 0.00 29.25 20.29
CA PHE A 243 0.67 28.98 19.01
C PHE A 243 2.17 29.29 19.06
N TYR A 244 2.55 30.39 19.72
CA TYR A 244 3.96 30.73 19.91
C TYR A 244 4.67 29.69 20.79
N GLN A 245 4.02 29.19 21.84
CA GLN A 245 4.60 28.13 22.69
C GLN A 245 4.78 26.82 21.93
N GLU A 246 3.84 26.44 21.05
CA GLU A 246 3.97 25.29 20.15
C GLU A 246 5.11 25.47 19.15
N ALA A 247 5.31 26.67 18.60
CA ALA A 247 6.45 26.96 17.74
C ALA A 247 7.79 26.94 18.50
N MET A 248 7.82 27.46 19.72
CA MET A 248 9.01 27.38 20.60
C MET A 248 9.35 25.95 20.98
N GLU A 249 8.35 25.07 21.13
CA GLU A 249 8.59 23.64 21.32
C GLU A 249 9.32 23.04 20.11
N VAL A 250 8.90 23.34 18.89
CA VAL A 250 9.59 22.89 17.67
C VAL A 250 11.02 23.45 17.62
N TYR A 251 11.17 24.74 17.87
CA TYR A 251 12.47 25.42 17.90
C TYR A 251 13.43 24.75 18.89
N ASN A 252 13.02 24.66 20.16
CA ASN A 252 13.82 24.10 21.25
C ASN A 252 14.15 22.63 20.99
N THR A 253 13.17 21.85 20.50
CA THR A 253 13.38 20.44 20.16
C THR A 253 14.52 20.30 19.16
N VAL A 254 14.51 21.06 18.06
CA VAL A 254 15.55 20.99 17.02
C VAL A 254 16.91 21.49 17.53
N THR A 255 16.94 22.54 18.35
CA THR A 255 18.20 23.07 18.89
C THR A 255 18.86 22.16 19.94
N GLU A 256 18.09 21.26 20.56
CA GLU A 256 18.53 20.40 21.66
C GLU A 256 18.53 18.90 21.29
N LEU A 257 18.40 18.53 20.01
CA LEU A 257 18.32 17.13 19.58
C LEU A 257 19.56 16.32 19.97
N ASP A 258 19.31 15.10 20.44
CA ASP A 258 20.33 14.06 20.51
C ASP A 258 20.48 13.28 19.18
N SER A 259 21.53 12.48 19.07
CA SER A 259 21.82 11.70 17.86
C SER A 259 20.72 10.69 17.52
N ASN A 260 20.07 10.09 18.53
CA ASN A 260 19.01 9.11 18.32
C ASN A 260 17.74 9.79 17.79
N GLN A 261 17.39 10.98 18.27
CA GLN A 261 16.25 11.75 17.74
C GLN A 261 16.48 12.18 16.28
N VAL A 262 17.71 12.53 15.91
CA VAL A 262 18.08 12.80 14.51
C VAL A 262 17.94 11.54 13.64
N GLU A 263 18.36 10.39 14.14
CA GLU A 263 18.20 9.11 13.44
C GLU A 263 16.73 8.74 13.27
N ILE A 264 15.89 8.94 14.30
CA ILE A 264 14.43 8.75 14.23
C ILE A 264 13.81 9.66 13.17
N ALA A 265 14.18 10.95 13.16
CA ALA A 265 13.68 11.91 12.18
C ALA A 265 14.00 11.47 10.74
N LYS A 266 15.23 11.00 10.50
CA LYS A 266 15.67 10.54 9.17
C LYS A 266 15.03 9.23 8.76
N PHE A 267 14.91 8.27 9.69
CA PHE A 267 14.30 6.97 9.43
C PHE A 267 12.85 7.10 8.95
N TRP A 268 12.11 8.02 9.54
CA TRP A 268 10.71 8.25 9.19
C TRP A 268 10.52 9.46 8.27
N ASP A 269 11.55 10.01 7.60
CA ASP A 269 11.37 11.20 6.76
C ASP A 269 10.43 10.89 5.58
N CYS A 270 10.72 9.78 4.90
CA CYS A 270 9.94 9.19 3.80
C CYS A 270 9.40 10.25 2.82
N ASN A 271 10.26 11.22 2.46
CA ASN A 271 9.90 12.35 1.63
C ASN A 271 10.53 12.17 0.23
N PRO A 272 9.77 11.66 -0.77
CA PRO A 272 10.30 11.45 -2.11
C PRO A 272 10.63 12.76 -2.86
N ASN A 273 10.31 13.91 -2.27
CA ASN A 273 10.51 15.24 -2.87
C ASN A 273 11.73 15.98 -2.29
N ILE A 274 12.59 15.33 -1.50
CA ILE A 274 13.84 15.96 -1.03
C ILE A 274 14.71 16.27 -2.23
N SER A 275 14.99 17.56 -2.43
CA SER A 275 15.88 18.00 -3.49
C SER A 275 17.26 18.31 -2.93
N THR A 276 18.28 18.04 -3.72
CA THR A 276 19.65 18.47 -3.44
C THR A 276 20.19 19.15 -4.69
N THR A 277 20.59 20.40 -4.55
CA THR A 277 21.19 21.16 -5.65
C THR A 277 22.71 21.10 -5.56
N LYS A 278 23.37 20.57 -6.60
CA LYS A 278 24.83 20.58 -6.74
C LYS A 278 25.21 21.33 -8.02
N GLY A 279 25.64 22.58 -7.88
CA GLY A 279 25.87 23.47 -9.03
C GLY A 279 24.55 23.89 -9.67
N HIS A 280 24.39 23.65 -10.98
CA HIS A 280 23.17 23.95 -11.74
C HIS A 280 22.19 22.77 -11.84
N VAL A 281 22.48 21.65 -11.19
CA VAL A 281 21.65 20.44 -11.28
C VAL A 281 20.99 20.15 -9.95
N MET A 282 19.67 19.99 -10.00
CA MET A 282 18.83 19.53 -8.90
C MET A 282 18.62 18.02 -9.07
N TYR A 283 18.85 17.26 -8.00
CA TYR A 283 18.55 15.83 -7.94
C TYR A 283 17.60 15.54 -6.79
N PHE A 284 16.63 14.65 -7.00
CA PHE A 284 15.76 14.15 -5.93
C PHE A 284 16.38 12.92 -5.29
N GLN A 285 16.36 12.85 -3.96
CA GLN A 285 16.79 11.65 -3.24
C GLN A 285 15.68 10.59 -3.36
N GLN A 286 16.06 9.37 -3.75
CA GLN A 286 15.12 8.26 -3.83
C GLN A 286 14.79 7.78 -2.42
N GLN A 287 13.57 8.04 -1.97
CA GLN A 287 12.99 7.55 -0.72
C GLN A 287 11.58 7.04 -0.98
N ILE A 288 11.12 6.08 -0.18
CA ILE A 288 9.71 5.68 -0.19
C ILE A 288 8.84 6.75 0.47
N SER A 289 7.57 6.77 0.10
CA SER A 289 6.56 7.56 0.83
C SER A 289 6.11 6.80 2.08
N PRO A 290 5.42 7.46 3.04
CA PRO A 290 4.97 6.81 4.26
C PRO A 290 4.02 5.63 3.99
N GLY A 291 3.17 5.76 2.95
CA GLY A 291 2.34 4.65 2.49
C GLY A 291 3.16 3.47 1.98
N GLY A 292 4.25 3.72 1.25
CA GLY A 292 5.17 2.68 0.80
C GLY A 292 5.88 1.98 1.96
N HIS A 293 6.33 2.73 2.96
CA HIS A 293 6.96 2.21 4.18
C HIS A 293 6.04 1.22 4.90
N TRP A 294 4.79 1.61 5.18
CA TRP A 294 3.82 0.73 5.85
C TRP A 294 3.40 -0.49 5.02
N ILE A 295 3.38 -0.37 3.68
CA ILE A 295 3.19 -1.54 2.80
C ILE A 295 4.38 -2.50 2.88
N HIS A 296 5.61 -2.00 2.99
CA HIS A 296 6.80 -2.84 3.15
C HIS A 296 6.88 -3.47 4.54
N ILE A 297 6.45 -2.78 5.60
CA ILE A 297 6.29 -3.36 6.95
C ILE A 297 5.30 -4.53 6.87
N ALA A 298 4.12 -4.33 6.26
CA ALA A 298 3.14 -5.40 6.07
C ALA A 298 3.72 -6.58 5.27
N ALA A 299 4.48 -6.30 4.20
CA ALA A 299 5.16 -7.31 3.38
C ALA A 299 6.13 -8.16 4.21
N GLN A 300 6.93 -7.51 5.04
CA GLN A 300 7.96 -8.16 5.84
C GLN A 300 7.35 -9.01 6.97
N VAL A 301 6.29 -8.52 7.62
CA VAL A 301 5.54 -9.27 8.63
C VAL A 301 4.90 -10.51 8.02
N LEU A 302 4.28 -10.39 6.84
CA LEU A 302 3.67 -11.53 6.15
C LEU A 302 4.71 -12.60 5.78
N GLU A 303 5.92 -12.17 5.39
CA GLU A 303 7.04 -13.07 5.11
C GLU A 303 7.54 -13.78 6.38
N GLN A 304 7.68 -13.03 7.49
CA GLN A 304 8.08 -13.58 8.78
C GLN A 304 7.08 -14.65 9.28
N GLU A 305 5.78 -14.40 9.09
CA GLU A 305 4.71 -15.32 9.47
C GLU A 305 4.57 -16.51 8.51
N ASN A 306 5.31 -16.53 7.39
CA ASN A 306 5.07 -17.46 6.27
C ASN A 306 3.57 -17.51 5.91
N ALA A 307 2.95 -16.34 5.85
CA ALA A 307 1.50 -16.22 5.70
C ALA A 307 1.06 -16.84 4.37
N ASN A 308 -0.04 -17.60 4.42
CA ASN A 308 -0.59 -18.16 3.19
C ASN A 308 -1.00 -17.02 2.22
N PRO A 309 -0.99 -17.25 0.90
CA PRO A 309 -1.24 -16.19 -0.08
C PRO A 309 -2.58 -15.45 0.07
N VAL A 310 -3.63 -16.12 0.54
CA VAL A 310 -4.94 -15.50 0.79
C VAL A 310 -4.87 -14.52 1.97
N LYS A 311 -4.25 -14.92 3.08
CA LYS A 311 -4.03 -14.03 4.24
C LYS A 311 -3.14 -12.84 3.89
N ALA A 312 -2.11 -13.06 3.05
CA ALA A 312 -1.28 -11.99 2.53
C ALA A 312 -2.08 -10.98 1.72
N ALA A 313 -2.96 -11.44 0.81
CA ALA A 313 -3.82 -10.57 0.03
C ALA A 313 -4.86 -9.81 0.87
N GLN A 314 -5.47 -10.46 1.88
CA GLN A 314 -6.37 -9.78 2.82
C GLN A 314 -5.66 -8.65 3.56
N THR A 315 -4.48 -8.95 4.12
CA THR A 315 -3.68 -7.99 4.91
C THR A 315 -3.23 -6.81 4.06
N MET A 316 -2.73 -7.07 2.84
CA MET A 316 -2.30 -6.02 1.93
C MET A 316 -3.45 -5.16 1.42
N ALA A 317 -4.59 -5.76 1.06
CA ALA A 317 -5.78 -5.02 0.66
C ALA A 317 -6.25 -4.11 1.81
N LEU A 318 -6.39 -4.64 3.02
CA LEU A 318 -6.89 -3.86 4.16
C LEU A 318 -5.94 -2.72 4.54
N THR A 319 -4.63 -3.00 4.58
CA THR A 319 -3.61 -1.99 4.91
C THR A 319 -3.55 -0.87 3.86
N SER A 320 -3.56 -1.23 2.57
CA SER A 320 -3.52 -0.24 1.48
C SER A 320 -4.79 0.60 1.39
N ILE A 321 -5.96 0.02 1.66
CA ILE A 321 -7.23 0.76 1.77
C ILE A 321 -7.19 1.77 2.92
N ALA A 322 -6.78 1.34 4.12
CA ALA A 322 -6.70 2.21 5.29
C ALA A 322 -5.71 3.36 5.08
N LEU A 323 -4.58 3.10 4.42
CA LEU A 323 -3.65 4.13 4.01
C LEU A 323 -4.30 5.13 3.06
N ALA A 324 -4.96 4.66 2.00
CA ALA A 324 -5.58 5.53 1.01
C ALA A 324 -6.70 6.42 1.60
N ASP A 325 -7.58 5.85 2.42
CA ASP A 325 -8.61 6.61 3.13
C ASP A 325 -8.00 7.57 4.17
N GLY A 326 -6.90 7.17 4.82
CA GLY A 326 -6.16 8.03 5.74
C GLY A 326 -5.56 9.24 5.05
N PHE A 327 -5.00 9.07 3.84
CA PHE A 327 -4.51 10.18 3.02
C PHE A 327 -5.65 11.10 2.53
N ILE A 328 -6.81 10.56 2.14
CA ILE A 328 -8.00 11.36 1.79
C ILE A 328 -8.44 12.22 2.98
N SER A 329 -8.58 11.61 4.16
CA SER A 329 -9.02 12.32 5.37
C SER A 329 -8.00 13.35 5.87
N CYS A 330 -6.71 13.03 5.81
CA CYS A 330 -5.66 13.97 6.20
C CYS A 330 -5.60 15.17 5.24
N TRP A 331 -5.69 14.94 3.93
CA TRP A 331 -5.63 16.02 2.96
C TRP A 331 -6.85 16.93 3.00
N ASP A 332 -8.03 16.41 3.35
CA ASP A 332 -9.19 17.25 3.66
C ASP A 332 -8.85 18.30 4.73
N GLN A 333 -8.27 17.86 5.84
CA GLN A 333 -7.94 18.78 6.93
C GLN A 333 -6.78 19.73 6.60
N LYS A 334 -5.80 19.28 5.82
CA LYS A 334 -4.69 20.13 5.34
C LYS A 334 -5.18 21.31 4.53
N TYR A 335 -6.10 21.08 3.60
CA TYR A 335 -6.61 22.12 2.71
C TYR A 335 -7.84 22.86 3.24
N LYS A 336 -8.43 22.39 4.34
CA LYS A 336 -9.40 23.12 5.17
C LYS A 336 -8.74 24.11 6.13
N SER A 337 -7.70 23.69 6.86
CA SER A 337 -6.98 24.55 7.83
C SER A 337 -5.96 25.46 7.15
N THR A 338 -5.30 24.98 6.09
CA THR A 338 -4.25 25.68 5.34
C THR A 338 -3.12 26.22 6.23
N LEU A 339 -2.80 25.57 7.35
CA LEU A 339 -1.90 26.11 8.35
C LEU A 339 -0.44 26.23 7.86
N THR A 340 0.22 27.34 8.21
CA THR A 340 1.65 27.62 7.97
C THR A 340 2.58 26.63 8.68
N ARG A 341 3.76 26.37 8.09
CA ARG A 341 4.76 25.42 8.60
C ARG A 341 5.65 26.06 9.69
N PRO A 342 6.26 25.26 10.59
CA PRO A 342 7.11 25.79 11.66
C PRO A 342 8.23 26.69 11.17
N GLU A 343 8.97 26.30 10.13
CA GLU A 343 10.07 27.12 9.60
C GLU A 343 9.60 28.52 9.16
N THR A 344 8.41 28.63 8.56
CA THR A 344 7.88 29.92 8.11
C THR A 344 7.51 30.80 9.30
N TYR A 345 6.95 30.21 10.37
CA TYR A 345 6.63 30.95 11.57
C TYR A 345 7.89 31.35 12.35
N ILE A 346 8.76 30.38 12.63
CA ILE A 346 10.00 30.58 13.40
C ILE A 346 10.87 31.65 12.73
N ASN A 347 11.07 31.58 11.42
CA ASN A 347 11.94 32.52 10.72
C ASN A 347 11.39 33.96 10.70
N ASN A 348 10.07 34.13 10.81
CA ASN A 348 9.44 35.45 10.82
C ASN A 348 9.30 36.06 12.22
N TYR A 349 9.18 35.24 13.27
CA TYR A 349 8.76 35.69 14.60
C TYR A 349 9.69 35.29 15.75
N ILE A 350 10.64 34.38 15.55
CA ILE A 350 11.51 33.83 16.60
C ILE A 350 12.99 33.99 16.23
N ASP A 351 13.43 33.33 15.16
CA ASP A 351 14.83 33.24 14.76
C ASP A 351 14.94 33.10 13.23
N PRO A 352 15.38 34.14 12.51
CA PRO A 352 15.44 34.13 11.04
C PRO A 352 16.47 33.17 10.45
N ASP A 353 17.42 32.70 11.25
CA ASP A 353 18.51 31.81 10.80
C ASP A 353 18.22 30.33 11.14
N TRP A 354 17.08 30.04 11.78
CA TRP A 354 16.72 28.68 12.14
C TRP A 354 16.36 27.83 10.92
N MET A 355 16.73 26.55 10.98
CA MET A 355 16.43 25.56 9.95
C MET A 355 15.92 24.26 10.57
N PRO A 356 14.91 23.61 9.96
CA PRO A 356 14.49 22.28 10.36
C PRO A 356 15.56 21.23 10.01
N ILE A 357 15.51 20.07 10.67
CA ILE A 357 16.38 18.92 10.35
C ILE A 357 15.98 18.30 9.02
N LEU A 358 14.68 18.21 8.75
CA LEU A 358 14.12 17.66 7.52
C LEU A 358 13.66 18.80 6.62
N GLN A 359 13.81 18.63 5.30
CA GLN A 359 13.26 19.59 4.35
C GLN A 359 11.73 19.59 4.46
N THR A 360 11.13 20.76 4.64
CA THR A 360 9.67 20.88 4.80
C THR A 360 8.94 20.42 3.54
N PRO A 361 7.99 19.47 3.65
CA PRO A 361 7.20 19.02 2.51
C PRO A 361 6.25 20.10 1.98
N ALA A 362 6.00 20.09 0.66
CA ALA A 362 5.26 21.10 -0.08
C ALA A 362 3.71 21.00 0.06
N PHE A 363 3.23 21.03 1.30
CA PHE A 363 1.80 21.04 1.62
C PHE A 363 1.53 21.62 3.02
N PRO A 364 0.30 22.10 3.29
CA PRO A 364 -0.08 22.65 4.59
C PRO A 364 0.19 21.74 5.79
N GLU A 365 0.34 22.35 6.95
CA GLU A 365 0.84 21.70 8.16
C GLU A 365 -0.19 20.73 8.77
N HIS A 366 -1.41 21.18 9.08
CA HIS A 366 -2.31 20.42 9.95
C HIS A 366 -3.33 19.55 9.20
N THR A 367 -3.49 18.25 9.47
CA THR A 367 -2.74 17.38 10.42
C THR A 367 -1.50 16.76 9.80
N SER A 368 -0.65 16.10 10.59
CA SER A 368 0.51 15.35 10.09
C SER A 368 0.10 14.11 9.30
N GLY A 369 0.48 14.05 8.01
CA GLY A 369 0.21 12.90 7.15
C GLY A 369 0.90 11.62 7.61
N HIS A 370 2.11 11.74 8.19
CA HIS A 370 2.80 10.61 8.81
C HIS A 370 2.01 10.07 10.01
N SER A 371 1.50 10.95 10.85
CA SER A 371 0.73 10.56 12.04
C SER A 371 -0.57 9.84 11.63
N VAL A 372 -1.31 10.39 10.66
CA VAL A 372 -2.56 9.77 10.17
C VAL A 372 -2.31 8.44 9.48
N ALA A 373 -1.42 8.41 8.47
CA ALA A 373 -1.18 7.20 7.67
C ALA A 373 -0.59 6.07 8.52
N SER A 374 0.38 6.38 9.40
CA SER A 374 1.00 5.37 10.25
C SER A 374 0.03 4.77 11.24
N ASN A 375 -0.83 5.59 11.85
CA ASN A 375 -1.81 5.09 12.82
C ASN A 375 -2.97 4.34 12.14
N ALA A 376 -3.34 4.70 10.91
CA ALA A 376 -4.31 3.92 10.13
C ALA A 376 -3.77 2.51 9.81
N ALA A 377 -2.54 2.43 9.29
CA ALA A 377 -1.89 1.15 9.00
C ALA A 377 -1.62 0.32 10.26
N ALA A 378 -1.07 0.94 11.32
CA ALA A 378 -0.81 0.26 12.59
C ALA A 378 -2.07 -0.30 13.23
N THR A 379 -3.19 0.42 13.16
CA THR A 379 -4.48 -0.05 13.69
C THR A 379 -4.95 -1.30 12.95
N VAL A 380 -4.86 -1.31 11.61
CA VAL A 380 -5.21 -2.50 10.81
C VAL A 380 -4.29 -3.67 11.13
N LEU A 381 -2.97 -3.47 11.10
CA LEU A 381 -2.00 -4.54 11.36
C LEU A 381 -2.12 -5.08 12.79
N THR A 382 -2.39 -4.22 13.77
CA THR A 382 -2.64 -4.62 15.16
C THR A 382 -3.90 -5.48 15.29
N ASN A 383 -5.00 -5.11 14.62
CA ASN A 383 -6.20 -5.95 14.61
C ASN A 383 -5.98 -7.32 13.93
N ILE A 384 -5.05 -7.41 12.97
CA ILE A 384 -4.74 -8.63 12.23
C ILE A 384 -3.79 -9.56 13.01
N PHE A 385 -2.73 -9.02 13.61
CA PHE A 385 -1.61 -9.78 14.17
C PHE A 385 -1.49 -9.69 15.70
N GLY A 386 -2.24 -8.77 16.33
CA GLY A 386 -2.23 -8.54 17.77
C GLY A 386 -1.41 -7.31 18.19
N ASP A 387 -1.73 -6.81 19.39
CA ASP A 387 -1.23 -5.55 19.95
C ASP A 387 0.29 -5.56 20.23
N ASN A 388 0.82 -6.67 20.75
CA ASN A 388 2.24 -6.78 21.14
C ASN A 388 3.08 -7.55 20.10
N TYR A 389 2.77 -7.36 18.81
CA TYR A 389 3.51 -8.00 17.72
C TYR A 389 4.88 -7.33 17.52
N GLN A 390 5.95 -8.06 17.84
CA GLN A 390 7.32 -7.54 17.76
C GLN A 390 7.94 -7.85 16.39
N TYR A 391 8.62 -6.87 15.80
CA TYR A 391 9.30 -7.02 14.52
C TYR A 391 10.51 -6.07 14.41
N VAL A 392 11.41 -6.40 13.50
CA VAL A 392 12.54 -5.54 13.11
C VAL A 392 12.21 -4.90 11.78
N ASP A 393 12.02 -3.60 11.71
CA ASP A 393 11.83 -2.87 10.46
C ASP A 393 13.16 -2.69 9.73
N ALA A 394 13.32 -3.39 8.59
CA ALA A 394 14.48 -3.28 7.71
C ALA A 394 14.13 -2.60 6.37
N THR A 395 12.98 -1.94 6.28
CA THR A 395 12.45 -1.40 5.01
C THR A 395 13.26 -0.24 4.46
N GLU A 396 13.94 0.51 5.32
CA GLU A 396 14.80 1.64 4.95
C GLU A 396 16.27 1.25 4.67
N VAL A 397 16.65 -0.03 4.87
CA VAL A 397 18.01 -0.54 4.59
C VAL A 397 18.42 -0.33 3.12
N PRO A 398 17.57 -0.62 2.11
CA PRO A 398 17.89 -0.33 0.71
C PRO A 398 18.11 1.17 0.42
N TYR A 399 17.61 2.06 1.29
CA TYR A 399 17.74 3.51 1.18
C TYR A 399 18.88 4.06 2.07
N GLY A 400 19.67 3.19 2.69
CA GLY A 400 20.91 3.54 3.39
C GLY A 400 20.74 3.84 4.88
N LEU A 401 19.60 3.49 5.47
CA LEU A 401 19.33 3.68 6.91
C LEU A 401 19.40 2.34 7.67
N PRO A 402 19.74 2.34 8.96
CA PRO A 402 19.81 1.11 9.75
C PRO A 402 18.41 0.54 10.03
N GLU A 403 18.36 -0.76 10.37
CA GLU A 403 17.14 -1.40 10.88
C GLU A 403 16.72 -0.84 12.25
N ARG A 404 15.42 -0.88 12.55
CA ARG A 404 14.87 -0.47 13.85
C ARG A 404 13.95 -1.55 14.40
N SER A 405 14.00 -1.79 15.72
CA SER A 405 13.18 -2.82 16.36
C SER A 405 11.98 -2.21 17.07
N PHE A 406 10.80 -2.79 16.88
CA PHE A 406 9.56 -2.37 17.50
C PHE A 406 8.87 -3.54 18.20
N LYS A 407 8.22 -3.27 19.33
CA LYS A 407 7.45 -4.22 20.14
C LYS A 407 5.98 -4.28 19.73
N SER A 408 5.52 -3.30 18.97
CA SER A 408 4.17 -3.22 18.42
C SER A 408 4.14 -2.31 17.19
N PHE A 409 3.12 -2.45 16.35
CA PHE A 409 2.86 -1.48 15.29
C PHE A 409 2.53 -0.10 15.84
N PHE A 410 1.88 -0.03 17.02
CA PHE A 410 1.60 1.26 17.64
C PHE A 410 2.88 1.98 18.09
N GLU A 411 3.86 1.28 18.67
CA GLU A 411 5.17 1.86 19.01
C GLU A 411 5.87 2.42 17.76
N ALA A 412 5.86 1.68 16.65
CA ALA A 412 6.40 2.17 15.38
C ALA A 412 5.63 3.41 14.87
N SER A 413 4.30 3.40 14.93
CA SER A 413 3.48 4.54 14.48
C SER A 413 3.61 5.78 15.36
N GLU A 414 3.86 5.60 16.66
CA GLU A 414 4.11 6.68 17.61
C GLU A 414 5.50 7.28 17.38
N GLU A 415 6.52 6.43 17.13
CA GLU A 415 7.85 6.89 16.71
C GLU A 415 7.79 7.66 15.38
N ALA A 416 7.06 7.14 14.39
CA ALA A 416 6.81 7.81 13.11
C ALA A 416 6.13 9.18 13.30
N ALA A 417 5.17 9.28 14.22
CA ALA A 417 4.46 10.51 14.52
C ALA A 417 5.38 11.54 15.20
N ILE A 418 6.10 11.16 16.26
CA ILE A 418 6.97 12.08 17.00
C ILE A 418 8.21 12.49 16.19
N SER A 419 8.66 11.65 15.25
CA SER A 419 9.77 11.97 14.33
C SER A 419 9.57 13.30 13.61
N ARG A 420 8.31 13.72 13.41
CA ARG A 420 7.98 14.98 12.71
C ARG A 420 8.23 16.22 13.54
N LEU A 421 8.17 16.10 14.88
CA LEU A 421 8.60 17.14 15.80
C LEU A 421 10.12 17.23 15.81
N TYR A 422 10.81 16.09 15.90
CA TYR A 422 12.28 16.02 15.80
C TYR A 422 12.79 16.55 14.46
N GLY A 423 12.01 16.34 13.39
CA GLY A 423 12.30 16.86 12.06
C GLY A 423 12.15 18.38 11.92
N GLY A 424 11.48 19.05 12.86
CA GLY A 424 11.26 20.50 12.82
C GLY A 424 10.11 20.96 11.93
N ILE A 425 9.21 20.07 11.52
CA ILE A 425 8.28 20.34 10.41
C ILE A 425 6.80 20.22 10.77
N HIS A 426 6.49 19.79 11.99
CA HIS A 426 5.14 19.73 12.52
C HIS A 426 5.07 20.26 13.96
N TYR A 427 3.97 20.93 14.29
CA TYR A 427 3.63 21.28 15.67
C TYR A 427 3.00 20.07 16.38
N ARG A 428 3.09 20.03 17.71
CA ARG A 428 2.52 18.94 18.52
C ARG A 428 1.04 18.66 18.25
N PRO A 429 0.14 19.67 18.12
CA PRO A 429 -1.27 19.40 17.82
C PRO A 429 -1.49 18.60 16.54
N ALA A 430 -0.76 18.90 15.46
CA ALA A 430 -0.89 18.18 14.19
C ALA A 430 -0.47 16.70 14.29
N ILE A 431 0.46 16.41 15.21
CA ILE A 431 0.94 15.06 15.51
C ILE A 431 -0.12 14.30 16.32
N GLU A 432 -0.54 14.84 17.46
CA GLU A 432 -1.45 14.18 18.39
C GLU A 432 -2.85 14.00 17.80
N LEU A 433 -3.38 15.03 17.15
CA LEU A 433 -4.67 14.95 16.45
C LEU A 433 -4.59 14.05 15.21
N GLY A 434 -3.43 14.00 14.54
CA GLY A 434 -3.18 13.08 13.45
C GLY A 434 -3.17 11.61 13.89
N ILE A 435 -2.63 11.31 15.07
CA ILE A 435 -2.68 9.96 15.68
C ILE A 435 -4.15 9.55 15.90
N VAL A 436 -4.96 10.41 16.50
CA VAL A 436 -6.39 10.15 16.75
C VAL A 436 -7.15 9.92 15.45
N GLN A 437 -6.97 10.80 14.47
CA GLN A 437 -7.58 10.69 13.14
C GLN A 437 -7.20 9.38 12.45
N GLY A 438 -5.90 9.03 12.44
CA GLY A 438 -5.40 7.79 11.83
C GLY A 438 -5.97 6.53 12.47
N LYS A 439 -6.02 6.47 13.81
CA LYS A 439 -6.62 5.34 14.53
C LYS A 439 -8.10 5.18 14.18
N ALA A 440 -8.85 6.28 14.10
CA ALA A 440 -10.27 6.25 13.75
C ALA A 440 -10.51 5.75 12.31
N VAL A 441 -9.72 6.22 11.34
CA VAL A 441 -9.77 5.73 9.95
C VAL A 441 -9.43 4.24 9.89
N GLY A 442 -8.33 3.82 10.50
CA GLY A 442 -7.89 2.42 10.48
C GLY A 442 -8.91 1.48 11.11
N GLN A 443 -9.50 1.88 12.24
CA GLN A 443 -10.55 1.09 12.90
C GLN A 443 -11.81 1.01 12.03
N HIS A 444 -12.26 2.11 11.44
CA HIS A 444 -13.41 2.12 10.54
C HIS A 444 -13.20 1.23 9.31
N THR A 445 -12.02 1.29 8.69
CA THR A 445 -11.69 0.41 7.57
C THR A 445 -11.72 -1.07 7.97
N PHE A 446 -11.17 -1.41 9.15
CA PHE A 446 -11.20 -2.78 9.66
C PHE A 446 -12.64 -3.26 9.94
N ASP A 447 -13.45 -2.44 10.58
CA ASP A 447 -14.84 -2.79 10.94
C ASP A 447 -15.78 -2.86 9.72
N THR A 448 -15.45 -2.12 8.65
CA THR A 448 -16.27 -2.09 7.42
C THR A 448 -16.02 -3.31 6.53
N ILE A 449 -14.80 -3.85 6.52
CA ILE A 449 -14.39 -4.90 5.58
C ILE A 449 -14.43 -6.27 6.25
N GLU A 450 -15.42 -7.08 5.85
CA GLU A 450 -15.50 -8.49 6.16
C GLU A 450 -14.90 -9.31 5.02
N PHE A 451 -13.90 -10.15 5.34
CA PHE A 451 -13.32 -11.07 4.36
C PHE A 451 -13.88 -12.48 4.44
N GLU A 452 -14.70 -12.78 5.43
CA GLU A 452 -15.38 -14.05 5.64
C GLU A 452 -16.85 -13.76 5.97
N LYS A 453 -17.77 -14.68 5.64
CA LYS A 453 -19.16 -14.50 6.07
C LYS A 453 -19.24 -14.55 7.60
N SER A 454 -19.77 -13.51 8.21
CA SER A 454 -20.18 -13.58 9.61
C SER A 454 -21.32 -14.62 9.77
N ASP A 455 -21.08 -15.69 10.53
CA ASP A 455 -22.09 -16.72 10.85
C ASP A 455 -23.25 -16.20 11.73
N PHE A 456 -23.24 -14.90 12.07
CA PHE A 456 -24.30 -14.25 12.82
C PHE A 456 -25.46 -13.85 11.91
N ALA A 457 -26.17 -14.87 11.42
CA ALA A 457 -27.59 -14.71 11.18
C ALA A 457 -28.22 -14.37 12.54
N TYR A 458 -28.69 -13.13 12.71
CA TYR A 458 -29.63 -12.77 13.78
C TYR A 458 -30.76 -13.81 13.73
N LYS A 459 -30.78 -14.71 14.72
CA LYS A 459 -32.01 -15.42 15.06
C LYS A 459 -32.95 -14.35 15.61
N GLU A 460 -34.03 -14.14 14.87
CA GLU A 460 -35.15 -13.22 15.15
C GLU A 460 -35.57 -13.17 16.63
#